data_AF-A0A973H5X2-F1
#
_entry.id   AF-A0A973H5X2-F1
#
_cell.length_a   1.000
_cell.length_b   1.000
_cell.length_c   1.000
_cell.angle_alpha   90.00
_cell.angle_beta   90.00
_cell.angle_gamma   90.00
#
_symmetry.space_group_name_H-M   'P 1'
#
loop_
_entity.id
_entity.type
_entity.pdbx_description
1 polymer ?
#
loop_
_entity_poly.entity_id
_entity_poly.type
_entity_poly.pdbx_seq_one_letter_code
_entity_poly.pdbx_strand_id
1 'polypeptide(L)'
;VPTSSPQSQQTSDLVDRLRTEVLPRAETGTSLDLQVGGVTASYDDFADVIVGKLPLFVGVVIGLGCLLLLLAFRSVGIPLKAAAMNVAAVAAAFGVVVAIFQWGWGSELLGLGRAGPIEPFLPVIMVSVLFGLSMDYQVFLVSRMYEEWLETGDNRRAVRVGLAETSRVINSAAVIMISVFLAFVLSGDRVIAMFGIALAAAVALDAFVLRTLLVPALMHLLGGANWWLPRWLDRRMPRLSIEPPECRAAHERVDAVVGDIEKERDQDVRDIAG
;
A
#
# COMPACT_ATOMS: atom_id res chain seq x y z
N VAL A 1 -40.70 16.81 -11.63
CA VAL A 1 -40.10 16.42 -10.34
C VAL A 1 -39.56 15.00 -10.50
N PRO A 2 -38.26 14.76 -10.34
CA PRO A 2 -37.69 13.42 -10.55
C PRO A 2 -38.20 12.45 -9.48
N THR A 3 -38.48 11.21 -9.88
CA THR A 3 -38.95 10.12 -9.00
C THR A 3 -37.81 9.16 -8.59
N SER A 4 -36.57 9.45 -9.02
CA SER A 4 -35.39 8.61 -8.83
C SER A 4 -34.53 9.07 -7.64
N SER A 5 -33.74 8.15 -7.07
CA SER A 5 -32.92 8.46 -5.90
C SER A 5 -31.78 9.43 -6.23
N PRO A 6 -31.27 10.21 -5.26
CA PRO A 6 -30.19 11.18 -5.46
C PRO A 6 -28.87 10.57 -5.97
N GLN A 7 -28.73 9.26 -5.89
CA GLN A 7 -27.54 8.49 -6.26
C GLN A 7 -27.78 7.60 -7.49
N SER A 8 -28.93 7.74 -8.17
CA SER A 8 -29.25 6.93 -9.34
C SER A 8 -28.58 7.50 -10.59
N GLN A 9 -28.12 6.61 -11.48
CA GLN A 9 -27.52 6.99 -12.76
C GLN A 9 -28.48 7.83 -13.62
N GLN A 10 -29.79 7.58 -13.53
CA GLN A 10 -30.82 8.39 -14.21
C GLN A 10 -30.89 9.83 -13.69
N THR A 11 -30.52 10.07 -12.43
CA THR A 11 -30.51 11.42 -11.84
C THR A 11 -29.27 12.18 -12.28
N SER A 12 -28.10 11.53 -12.33
CA SER A 12 -26.89 12.10 -12.93
C SER A 12 -27.07 12.39 -14.43
N ASP A 13 -27.65 11.46 -15.21
CA ASP A 13 -27.96 11.68 -16.64
C ASP A 13 -28.98 12.82 -16.87
N LEU A 14 -29.83 13.10 -15.88
CA LEU A 14 -30.77 14.22 -15.93
C LEU A 14 -30.07 15.55 -15.62
N VAL A 15 -29.18 15.58 -14.61
CA VAL A 15 -28.34 16.75 -14.29
C VAL A 15 -27.43 17.09 -15.47
N ASP A 16 -26.83 16.08 -16.08
CA ASP A 16 -25.88 16.24 -17.18
C ASP A 16 -26.60 16.79 -18.43
N ARG A 17 -27.78 16.25 -18.78
CA ARG A 17 -28.64 16.82 -19.84
C ARG A 17 -29.11 18.24 -19.54
N LEU A 18 -29.46 18.55 -18.28
CA LEU A 18 -29.84 19.90 -17.89
C LEU A 18 -28.69 20.89 -18.14
N ARG A 19 -27.45 20.52 -17.81
CA ARG A 19 -26.23 21.32 -18.04
C ARG A 19 -25.82 21.41 -19.51
N THR A 20 -25.91 20.34 -20.28
CA THR A 20 -25.38 20.31 -21.66
C THR A 20 -26.40 20.67 -22.73
N GLU A 21 -27.70 20.42 -22.53
CA GLU A 21 -28.71 20.61 -23.58
C GLU A 21 -29.72 21.71 -23.30
N VAL A 22 -30.07 21.95 -22.04
CA VAL A 22 -31.19 22.82 -21.65
C VAL A 22 -30.71 24.20 -21.24
N LEU A 23 -29.68 24.26 -20.40
CA LEU A 23 -29.06 25.50 -19.92
C LEU A 23 -28.43 26.35 -21.02
N PRO A 24 -27.56 25.82 -21.91
CA PRO A 24 -26.97 26.62 -22.97
C PRO A 24 -28.01 27.12 -24.00
N ARG A 25 -29.17 26.47 -24.13
CA ARG A 25 -30.29 26.96 -24.96
C ARG A 25 -31.10 28.07 -24.29
N ALA A 26 -31.07 28.15 -22.96
CA ALA A 26 -31.72 29.20 -22.17
C ALA A 26 -30.82 30.43 -21.94
N GLU A 27 -29.49 30.25 -22.03
CA GLU A 27 -28.48 31.32 -21.90
C GLU A 27 -28.14 32.03 -23.22
N THR A 28 -28.50 31.46 -24.37
CA THR A 28 -28.36 32.15 -25.67
C THR A 28 -29.24 33.41 -25.74
N GLY A 29 -28.68 34.56 -25.38
CA GLY A 29 -29.31 35.88 -25.47
C GLY A 29 -29.52 36.62 -24.14
N THR A 30 -29.08 36.05 -23.01
CA THR A 30 -29.25 36.61 -21.66
C THR A 30 -27.92 36.63 -20.89
N SER A 31 -27.75 37.57 -19.95
CA SER A 31 -26.54 37.69 -19.10
C SER A 31 -26.64 36.89 -17.80
N LEU A 32 -27.45 35.82 -17.79
CA LEU A 32 -27.69 34.99 -16.61
C LEU A 32 -26.73 33.80 -16.62
N ASP A 33 -25.97 33.63 -15.53
CA ASP A 33 -25.15 32.45 -15.26
C ASP A 33 -25.99 31.47 -14.43
N LEU A 34 -26.50 30.42 -15.08
CA LEU A 34 -27.41 29.46 -14.44
C LEU A 34 -26.62 28.22 -13.99
N GLN A 35 -26.39 28.14 -12.69
CA GLN A 35 -25.68 27.01 -12.08
C GLN A 35 -26.67 25.96 -11.56
N VAL A 36 -26.49 24.69 -11.95
CA VAL A 36 -27.24 23.57 -11.38
C VAL A 36 -26.60 23.19 -10.04
N GLY A 37 -27.31 23.52 -8.96
CA GLY A 37 -26.99 23.08 -7.61
C GLY A 37 -27.82 21.88 -7.15
N GLY A 38 -27.54 21.38 -5.95
CA GLY A 38 -28.23 20.26 -5.32
C GLY A 38 -27.25 19.17 -4.91
N VAL A 39 -27.64 18.35 -3.92
CA VAL A 39 -26.75 17.36 -3.29
C VAL A 39 -26.14 16.41 -4.33
N THR A 40 -26.93 15.95 -5.31
CA THR A 40 -26.45 15.09 -6.41
C THR A 40 -25.47 15.82 -7.33
N ALA A 41 -25.79 17.05 -7.76
CA ALA A 41 -24.90 17.83 -8.62
C ALA A 41 -23.55 18.13 -7.94
N SER A 42 -23.55 18.38 -6.63
CA SER A 42 -22.30 18.52 -5.86
C SER A 42 -21.51 17.22 -5.74
N TYR A 43 -22.18 16.06 -5.62
CA TYR A 43 -21.50 14.76 -5.61
C TYR A 43 -20.88 14.43 -6.96
N ASP A 44 -21.59 14.70 -8.06
CA ASP A 44 -21.10 14.49 -9.42
C ASP A 44 -19.91 15.42 -9.72
N ASP A 45 -20.01 16.72 -9.41
CA ASP A 45 -18.90 17.66 -9.55
C ASP A 45 -17.67 17.25 -8.72
N PHE A 46 -17.90 16.76 -7.50
CA PHE A 46 -16.82 16.31 -6.63
C PHE A 46 -16.17 15.03 -7.16
N ALA A 47 -16.96 14.10 -7.69
CA ALA A 47 -16.49 12.89 -8.33
C ALA A 47 -15.62 13.20 -9.55
N ASP A 48 -16.08 14.10 -10.44
CA ASP A 48 -15.34 14.51 -11.64
C ASP A 48 -14.00 15.16 -11.30
N VAL A 49 -13.99 16.04 -10.30
CA VAL A 49 -12.76 16.68 -9.83
C VAL A 49 -11.78 15.66 -9.23
N ILE A 50 -12.27 14.67 -8.48
CA ILE A 50 -11.44 13.61 -7.92
C ILE A 50 -10.88 12.72 -9.02
N VAL A 51 -11.73 12.22 -9.92
CA VAL A 51 -11.33 11.32 -11.00
C VAL A 51 -10.34 12.01 -11.94
N GLY A 52 -10.54 13.29 -12.25
CA GLY A 52 -9.60 14.07 -13.04
C GLY A 52 -8.23 14.25 -12.39
N LYS A 53 -8.17 14.33 -11.06
CA LYS A 53 -6.90 14.44 -10.31
C LYS A 53 -6.32 13.10 -9.89
N LEU A 54 -7.07 12.00 -9.95
CA LEU A 54 -6.65 10.68 -9.50
C LEU A 54 -5.37 10.18 -10.21
N PRO A 55 -5.18 10.33 -11.53
CA PRO A 55 -3.93 9.94 -12.19
C PRO A 55 -2.71 10.72 -11.68
N LEU A 56 -2.88 12.02 -11.42
CA LEU A 56 -1.83 12.87 -10.88
C LEU A 56 -1.53 12.47 -9.43
N PHE A 57 -2.56 12.26 -8.63
CA PHE A 57 -2.43 11.80 -7.24
C PHE A 57 -1.70 10.45 -7.16
N VAL A 58 -2.14 9.44 -7.92
CA VAL A 58 -1.52 8.13 -8.01
C VAL A 58 -0.07 8.25 -8.49
N GLY A 59 0.19 9.06 -9.52
CA GLY A 59 1.54 9.30 -10.04
C GLY A 59 2.48 9.93 -9.01
N VAL A 60 2.00 10.91 -8.24
CA VAL A 60 2.78 11.55 -7.17
C VAL A 60 3.06 10.58 -6.04
N VAL A 61 2.05 9.83 -5.57
CA VAL A 61 2.21 8.84 -4.51
C VAL A 61 3.20 7.75 -4.92
N ILE A 62 3.04 7.19 -6.11
CA ILE A 62 3.97 6.20 -6.68
C ILE A 62 5.37 6.79 -6.82
N GLY A 63 5.50 8.00 -7.36
CA GLY A 63 6.79 8.66 -7.56
C GLY A 63 7.51 8.93 -6.25
N LEU A 64 6.81 9.44 -5.24
CA LEU A 64 7.36 9.70 -3.91
C LEU A 64 7.77 8.40 -3.23
N GLY A 65 6.99 7.33 -3.38
CA GLY A 65 7.35 6.03 -2.83
C GLY A 65 8.52 5.37 -3.54
N CYS A 66 8.56 5.48 -4.87
CA CYS A 66 9.72 5.04 -5.64
C CYS A 66 10.97 5.79 -5.20
N LEU A 67 10.87 7.10 -4.99
CA LEU A 67 11.98 7.94 -4.51
C LEU A 67 12.47 7.52 -3.13
N LEU A 68 11.55 7.27 -2.18
CA LEU A 68 11.87 6.82 -0.83
C LEU A 68 12.58 5.45 -0.85
N LEU A 69 12.06 4.47 -1.59
CA LEU A 69 12.69 3.15 -1.72
C LEU A 69 14.03 3.23 -2.45
N LEU A 70 14.15 4.11 -3.46
CA LEU A 70 15.40 4.33 -4.19
C LEU A 70 16.46 4.92 -3.27
N LEU A 71 16.10 5.86 -2.40
CA LEU A 71 17.00 6.43 -1.38
C LEU A 71 17.40 5.39 -0.34
N ALA A 72 16.45 4.56 0.10
CA ALA A 72 16.69 3.57 1.15
C ALA A 72 17.58 2.40 0.69
N PHE A 73 17.30 1.84 -0.49
CA PHE A 73 17.96 0.63 -0.97
C PHE A 73 19.00 0.87 -2.05
N ARG A 74 19.12 2.12 -2.55
CA ARG A 74 19.97 2.47 -3.69
C ARG A 74 19.84 1.46 -4.83
N SER A 75 18.62 1.05 -5.16
CA SER A 75 18.29 0.17 -6.29
C SER A 75 17.10 0.73 -7.04
N VAL A 76 17.12 0.69 -8.37
CA VAL A 76 16.00 1.17 -9.22
C VAL A 76 15.02 0.05 -9.54
N GLY A 77 15.50 -1.21 -9.54
CA GLY A 77 14.66 -2.38 -9.80
C GLY A 77 13.67 -2.65 -8.67
N ILE A 78 14.08 -2.43 -7.42
CA ILE A 78 13.25 -2.69 -6.23
C ILE A 78 12.04 -1.76 -6.10
N PRO A 79 12.18 -0.43 -6.27
CA PRO A 79 11.07 0.49 -6.21
C PRO A 79 10.06 0.30 -7.33
N LEU A 80 10.53 0.07 -8.56
CA LEU A 80 9.64 -0.05 -9.72
C LEU A 80 8.75 -1.29 -9.63
N LYS A 81 9.32 -2.44 -9.22
CA LYS A 81 8.52 -3.65 -9.00
C LYS A 81 7.51 -3.45 -7.88
N ALA A 82 7.94 -2.83 -6.79
CA ALA A 82 7.11 -2.57 -5.61
C ALA A 82 5.90 -1.72 -5.97
N ALA A 83 6.13 -0.63 -6.70
CA ALA A 83 5.08 0.23 -7.22
C ALA A 83 4.11 -0.54 -8.13
N ALA A 84 4.63 -1.34 -9.08
CA ALA A 84 3.79 -2.11 -9.99
C ALA A 84 2.92 -3.13 -9.25
N MET A 85 3.48 -3.85 -8.27
CA MET A 85 2.70 -4.79 -7.48
C MET A 85 1.67 -4.08 -6.60
N ASN A 86 2.02 -2.94 -6.00
CA ASN A 86 1.08 -2.15 -5.19
C ASN A 86 -0.10 -1.67 -6.02
N VAL A 87 0.14 -1.18 -7.24
CA VAL A 87 -0.94 -0.79 -8.16
C VAL A 87 -1.80 -2.00 -8.51
N ALA A 88 -1.20 -3.16 -8.80
CA ALA A 88 -1.94 -4.38 -9.09
C ALA A 88 -2.82 -4.81 -7.90
N ALA A 89 -2.34 -4.65 -6.67
CA ALA A 89 -3.10 -4.98 -5.47
C ALA A 89 -4.20 -3.96 -5.16
N VAL A 90 -3.97 -2.66 -5.37
CA VAL A 90 -5.06 -1.67 -5.30
C VAL A 90 -6.14 -2.03 -6.30
N ALA A 91 -5.77 -2.35 -7.55
CA ALA A 91 -6.71 -2.72 -8.59
C ALA A 91 -7.50 -3.99 -8.22
N ALA A 92 -6.83 -5.01 -7.70
CA ALA A 92 -7.47 -6.24 -7.23
C ALA A 92 -8.41 -5.98 -6.04
N ALA A 93 -7.99 -5.19 -5.05
CA ALA A 93 -8.80 -4.83 -3.89
C ALA A 93 -10.04 -4.03 -4.31
N PHE A 94 -9.86 -3.07 -5.23
CA PHE A 94 -10.96 -2.30 -5.79
C PHE A 94 -11.94 -3.19 -6.56
N GLY A 95 -11.43 -4.17 -7.31
CA GLY A 95 -12.26 -5.18 -7.97
C GLY A 95 -13.11 -6.00 -6.99
N VAL A 96 -12.55 -6.38 -5.84
CA VAL A 96 -13.30 -7.05 -4.76
C VAL A 96 -14.42 -6.16 -4.22
N VAL A 97 -14.13 -4.87 -3.98
CA VAL A 97 -15.13 -3.90 -3.52
C VAL A 97 -16.24 -3.72 -4.55
N VAL A 98 -15.89 -3.56 -5.83
CA VAL A 98 -16.84 -3.47 -6.95
C VAL A 98 -17.74 -4.71 -6.99
N ALA A 99 -17.17 -5.92 -6.87
CA ALA A 99 -17.95 -7.15 -6.87
C ALA A 99 -18.94 -7.22 -5.70
N ILE A 100 -18.53 -6.80 -4.50
CA ILE A 100 -19.39 -6.84 -3.31
C ILE A 100 -20.50 -5.77 -3.38
N PHE A 101 -20.15 -4.52 -3.70
CA PHE A 101 -21.06 -3.38 -3.58
C PHE A 101 -21.83 -3.03 -4.85
N GLN A 102 -21.22 -3.22 -6.04
CA GLN A 102 -21.89 -2.97 -7.32
C GLN A 102 -22.57 -4.22 -7.86
N TRP A 103 -21.91 -5.38 -7.84
CA TRP A 103 -22.52 -6.64 -8.30
C TRP A 103 -23.36 -7.34 -7.23
N GLY A 104 -23.29 -6.88 -5.99
CA GLY A 104 -24.10 -7.40 -4.88
C GLY A 104 -23.63 -8.75 -4.34
N TRP A 105 -22.40 -9.18 -4.61
CA TRP A 105 -21.87 -10.41 -4.04
C TRP A 105 -21.78 -10.31 -2.51
N GLY A 106 -22.66 -11.03 -1.81
CA GLY A 106 -22.71 -11.03 -0.35
C GLY A 106 -23.49 -9.87 0.29
N SER A 107 -24.21 -9.06 -0.50
CA SER A 107 -25.04 -7.96 0.04
C SER A 107 -26.11 -8.44 1.03
N GLU A 108 -26.62 -9.66 0.83
CA GLU A 108 -27.60 -10.31 1.71
C GLU A 108 -26.96 -10.89 2.99
N LEU A 109 -25.71 -11.37 2.91
CA LEU A 109 -24.98 -11.97 4.03
C LEU A 109 -24.42 -10.91 5.00
N LEU A 110 -24.05 -9.74 4.48
CA LEU A 110 -23.49 -8.63 5.24
C LEU A 110 -24.57 -7.66 5.77
N GLY A 111 -25.84 -7.84 5.38
CA GLY A 111 -26.94 -6.98 5.82
C GLY A 111 -26.87 -5.55 5.25
N LEU A 112 -26.08 -5.31 4.20
CA LEU A 112 -25.72 -3.97 3.70
C LEU A 112 -26.77 -3.30 2.79
N GLY A 113 -27.99 -3.84 2.71
CA GLY A 113 -29.04 -3.31 1.86
C GLY A 113 -28.77 -3.51 0.36
N ARG A 114 -29.53 -2.81 -0.50
CA ARG A 114 -29.40 -2.94 -1.97
C ARG A 114 -28.04 -2.44 -2.47
N ALA A 115 -27.52 -3.14 -3.48
CA ALA A 115 -26.39 -2.69 -4.29
C ALA A 115 -26.54 -1.21 -4.68
N GLY A 116 -25.43 -0.49 -4.73
CA GLY A 116 -25.47 0.93 -5.07
C GLY A 116 -24.07 1.51 -5.30
N PRO A 117 -24.00 2.78 -5.65
CA PRO A 117 -22.76 3.40 -6.12
C PRO A 117 -21.67 3.40 -5.05
N ILE A 118 -20.43 3.43 -5.54
CA ILE A 118 -19.22 3.52 -4.74
C ILE A 118 -18.95 5.00 -4.48
N GLU A 119 -18.58 5.33 -3.25
CA GLU A 119 -18.22 6.69 -2.89
C GLU A 119 -16.96 7.17 -3.65
N PRO A 120 -16.98 8.37 -4.26
CA PRO A 120 -15.90 8.83 -5.13
C PRO A 120 -14.56 9.05 -4.41
N PHE A 121 -14.57 9.23 -3.09
CA PHE A 121 -13.36 9.34 -2.27
C PHE A 121 -12.76 7.98 -1.86
N LEU A 122 -13.50 6.88 -2.00
CA LEU A 122 -13.04 5.54 -1.60
C LEU A 122 -11.76 5.12 -2.34
N PRO A 123 -11.65 5.25 -3.69
CA PRO A 123 -10.43 4.91 -4.41
C PRO A 123 -9.21 5.70 -3.93
N VAL A 124 -9.39 6.99 -3.64
CA VAL A 124 -8.31 7.87 -3.18
C VAL A 124 -7.78 7.37 -1.84
N ILE A 125 -8.65 7.05 -0.90
CA ILE A 125 -8.27 6.54 0.42
C ILE A 125 -7.64 5.15 0.29
N MET A 126 -8.19 4.26 -0.54
CA MET A 126 -7.62 2.93 -0.77
C MET A 126 -6.20 3.01 -1.33
N VAL A 127 -5.98 3.82 -2.37
CA VAL A 127 -4.65 4.07 -2.93
C VAL A 127 -3.72 4.60 -1.85
N SER A 128 -4.16 5.63 -1.11
CA SER A 128 -3.33 6.29 -0.10
C SER A 128 -2.91 5.35 1.01
N VAL A 129 -3.87 4.61 1.57
CA VAL A 129 -3.65 3.70 2.70
C VAL A 129 -2.87 2.49 2.27
N LEU A 130 -3.23 1.85 1.14
CA LEU A 130 -2.50 0.67 0.68
C LEU A 130 -1.06 1.02 0.32
N PHE A 131 -0.84 2.17 -0.31
CA PHE A 131 0.50 2.58 -0.66
C PHE A 131 1.32 2.95 0.59
N GLY A 132 0.74 3.69 1.54
CA GLY A 132 1.40 4.01 2.82
C GLY A 132 1.76 2.76 3.63
N LEU A 133 0.80 1.87 3.85
CA LEU A 133 1.03 0.62 4.59
C LEU A 133 2.05 -0.26 3.88
N SER A 134 1.93 -0.42 2.56
CA SER A 134 2.83 -1.27 1.79
C SER A 134 4.27 -0.74 1.80
N MET A 135 4.46 0.59 1.78
CA MET A 135 5.77 1.22 1.86
C MET A 135 6.48 0.92 3.17
N ASP A 136 5.82 1.12 4.30
CA ASP A 136 6.39 0.87 5.63
C ASP A 136 6.89 -0.57 5.72
N TYR A 137 6.01 -1.46 5.31
CA TYR A 137 6.25 -2.89 5.31
C TYR A 137 7.35 -3.29 4.32
N GLN A 138 7.38 -2.75 3.10
CA GLN A 138 8.38 -3.08 2.09
C GLN A 138 9.76 -2.65 2.56
N VAL A 139 9.87 -1.48 3.18
CA VAL A 139 11.12 -1.02 3.79
C VAL A 139 11.57 -2.02 4.87
N PHE A 140 10.70 -2.44 5.79
CA PHE A 140 11.08 -3.41 6.83
C PHE A 140 11.54 -4.76 6.26
N LEU A 141 10.80 -5.34 5.31
CA LEU A 141 11.12 -6.64 4.74
C LEU A 141 12.41 -6.58 3.92
N VAL A 142 12.52 -5.60 3.03
CA VAL A 142 13.68 -5.46 2.14
C VAL A 142 14.92 -5.08 2.93
N SER A 143 14.80 -4.29 4.01
CA SER A 143 15.94 -3.96 4.89
C SER A 143 16.55 -5.21 5.53
N ARG A 144 15.72 -6.12 6.06
CA ARG A 144 16.21 -7.39 6.63
C ARG A 144 16.83 -8.30 5.57
N MET A 145 16.23 -8.37 4.38
CA MET A 145 16.82 -9.13 3.28
C MET A 145 18.16 -8.51 2.81
N TYR A 146 18.27 -7.19 2.87
CA TYR A 146 19.48 -6.47 2.49
C TYR A 146 20.63 -6.72 3.47
N GLU A 147 20.33 -6.74 4.76
CA GLU A 147 21.25 -7.06 5.86
C GLU A 147 21.85 -8.47 5.72
N GLU A 148 21.00 -9.50 5.56
CA GLU A 148 21.47 -10.88 5.36
C GLU A 148 22.27 -11.03 4.05
N TRP A 149 21.92 -10.26 3.01
CA TRP A 149 22.68 -10.26 1.75
C TRP A 149 24.07 -9.63 1.89
N LEU A 150 24.22 -8.57 2.69
CA LEU A 150 25.53 -7.97 2.97
C LEU A 150 26.45 -8.95 3.71
N GLU A 151 25.90 -9.78 4.60
CA GLU A 151 26.68 -10.75 5.38
C GLU A 151 27.03 -12.02 4.60
N THR A 152 26.09 -12.57 3.84
CA THR A 152 26.29 -13.88 3.17
C THR A 152 26.57 -13.80 1.68
N GLY A 153 26.23 -12.70 0.99
CA GLY A 153 26.33 -12.57 -0.46
C GLY A 153 25.40 -13.48 -1.27
N ASP A 154 24.65 -14.39 -0.62
CA ASP A 154 23.69 -15.30 -1.26
C ASP A 154 22.27 -14.75 -1.19
N ASN A 155 21.80 -14.22 -2.31
CA ASN A 155 20.47 -13.64 -2.44
C ASN A 155 19.34 -14.65 -2.15
N ARG A 156 19.53 -15.95 -2.39
CA ARG A 156 18.50 -16.97 -2.09
C ARG A 156 18.36 -17.21 -0.61
N ARG A 157 19.47 -17.20 0.12
CA ARG A 157 19.49 -17.33 1.58
C ARG A 157 18.91 -16.07 2.23
N ALA A 158 19.33 -14.89 1.77
CA ALA A 158 18.80 -13.60 2.23
C ALA A 158 17.27 -13.49 2.12
N VAL A 159 16.70 -13.90 0.99
CA VAL A 159 15.25 -13.91 0.80
C VAL A 159 14.55 -14.87 1.76
N ARG A 160 15.13 -16.06 1.97
CA ARG A 160 14.52 -17.11 2.81
C ARG A 160 14.54 -16.72 4.29
N VAL A 161 15.70 -16.27 4.79
CA VAL A 161 15.88 -15.88 6.19
C VAL A 161 15.07 -14.63 6.50
N GLY A 162 15.20 -13.59 5.67
CA GLY A 162 14.45 -12.35 5.83
C GLY A 162 12.93 -12.57 5.84
N LEU A 163 12.42 -13.48 5.01
CA LEU A 163 11.00 -13.83 5.02
C LEU A 163 10.61 -14.66 6.26
N ALA A 164 11.42 -15.65 6.65
CA ALA A 164 11.13 -16.52 7.79
C ALA A 164 11.01 -15.72 9.10
N GLU A 165 11.86 -14.73 9.30
CA GLU A 165 11.87 -13.95 10.54
C GLU A 165 10.77 -12.88 10.59
N THR A 166 10.50 -12.22 9.46
CA THR A 166 9.58 -11.08 9.44
C THR A 166 8.12 -11.50 9.23
N SER A 167 7.86 -12.61 8.51
CA SER A 167 6.51 -13.03 8.12
C SER A 167 5.54 -13.21 9.29
N ARG A 168 6.02 -13.70 10.45
CA ARG A 168 5.17 -13.92 11.62
C ARG A 168 4.65 -12.61 12.19
N VAL A 169 5.52 -11.61 12.37
CA VAL A 169 5.15 -10.29 12.92
C VAL A 169 4.19 -9.57 11.97
N ILE A 170 4.47 -9.64 10.68
CA ILE A 170 3.65 -9.00 9.63
C ILE A 170 2.25 -9.63 9.59
N ASN A 171 2.16 -10.96 9.56
CA ASN A 171 0.85 -11.62 9.52
C ASN A 171 0.04 -11.34 10.78
N SER A 172 0.68 -11.30 11.96
CA SER A 172 0.00 -10.90 13.19
C SER A 172 -0.55 -9.46 13.12
N ALA A 173 0.24 -8.50 12.65
CA ALA A 173 -0.21 -7.12 12.48
C ALA A 173 -1.35 -7.01 11.45
N ALA A 174 -1.25 -7.74 10.34
CA ALA A 174 -2.27 -7.77 9.30
C ALA A 174 -3.61 -8.31 9.82
N VAL A 175 -3.59 -9.40 10.58
CA VAL A 175 -4.81 -9.98 11.18
C VAL A 175 -5.49 -8.99 12.12
N ILE A 176 -4.72 -8.24 12.93
CA ILE A 176 -5.26 -7.21 13.81
C ILE A 176 -5.92 -6.10 12.99
N MET A 177 -5.24 -5.57 11.97
CA MET A 177 -5.80 -4.51 11.11
C MET A 177 -7.06 -4.96 10.37
N ILE A 178 -7.05 -6.18 9.81
CA ILE A 178 -8.23 -6.76 9.15
C ILE A 178 -9.39 -6.85 10.14
N SER A 179 -9.13 -7.32 11.37
CA SER A 179 -10.16 -7.44 12.40
C SER A 179 -10.76 -6.07 12.77
N VAL A 180 -9.93 -5.03 12.89
CA VAL A 180 -10.38 -3.65 13.17
C VAL A 180 -11.22 -3.09 12.03
N PHE A 181 -10.80 -3.25 10.78
CA PHE A 181 -11.57 -2.78 9.63
C PHE A 181 -12.86 -3.58 9.42
N LEU A 182 -12.84 -4.88 9.70
CA LEU A 182 -14.05 -5.68 9.61
C LEU A 182 -15.06 -5.31 10.70
N ALA A 183 -14.62 -4.80 11.85
CA ALA A 183 -15.52 -4.26 12.87
C ALA A 183 -16.33 -3.06 12.38
N PHE A 184 -15.83 -2.28 11.41
CA PHE A 184 -16.55 -1.14 10.83
C PHE A 184 -17.82 -1.59 10.07
N VAL A 185 -17.84 -2.83 9.58
CA VAL A 185 -19.03 -3.42 8.93
C VAL A 185 -20.21 -3.53 9.90
N LEU A 186 -19.93 -3.71 11.19
CA LEU A 186 -20.95 -3.81 12.24
C LEU A 186 -21.54 -2.45 12.65
N SER A 187 -21.01 -1.34 12.12
CA SER A 187 -21.45 0.01 12.50
C SER A 187 -22.84 0.39 11.99
N GLY A 188 -23.42 -0.37 11.05
CA GLY A 188 -24.76 -0.11 10.48
C GLY A 188 -24.80 1.02 9.44
N ASP A 189 -23.75 1.82 9.32
CA ASP A 189 -23.58 2.81 8.25
C ASP A 189 -22.94 2.16 7.02
N ARG A 190 -23.60 2.28 5.87
CA ARG A 190 -23.14 1.76 4.58
C ARG A 190 -21.76 2.30 4.19
N VAL A 191 -21.51 3.59 4.42
CA VAL A 191 -20.24 4.23 4.05
C VAL A 191 -19.11 3.66 4.89
N ILE A 192 -19.33 3.55 6.20
CA ILE A 192 -18.35 3.00 7.16
C ILE A 192 -18.08 1.52 6.85
N ALA A 193 -19.12 0.74 6.53
CA ALA A 193 -18.96 -0.66 6.14
C ALA A 193 -18.22 -0.82 4.79
N MET A 194 -18.47 0.06 3.83
CA MET A 194 -17.74 0.08 2.56
C MET A 194 -16.25 0.33 2.76
N PHE A 195 -15.89 1.29 3.62
CA PHE A 195 -14.50 1.49 4.02
C PHE A 195 -13.92 0.28 4.73
N GLY A 196 -14.65 -0.32 5.68
CA GLY A 196 -14.21 -1.49 6.42
C GLY A 196 -13.84 -2.65 5.50
N ILE A 197 -14.74 -3.00 4.58
CA ILE A 197 -14.51 -4.09 3.61
C ILE A 197 -13.38 -3.73 2.64
N ALA A 198 -13.38 -2.50 2.11
CA ALA A 198 -12.37 -2.05 1.16
C ALA A 198 -10.96 -2.09 1.75
N LEU A 199 -10.78 -1.54 2.95
CA LEU A 199 -9.50 -1.50 3.65
C LEU A 199 -9.08 -2.88 4.13
N ALA A 200 -10.01 -3.69 4.65
CA ALA A 200 -9.73 -5.07 5.04
C ALA A 200 -9.26 -5.91 3.85
N ALA A 201 -9.94 -5.82 2.71
CA ALA A 201 -9.56 -6.53 1.48
C ALA A 201 -8.21 -6.05 0.94
N ALA A 202 -7.97 -4.74 0.94
CA ALA A 202 -6.71 -4.16 0.51
C ALA A 202 -5.53 -4.66 1.36
N VAL A 203 -5.66 -4.58 2.69
CA VAL A 203 -4.64 -5.07 3.63
C VAL A 203 -4.44 -6.58 3.53
N ALA A 204 -5.52 -7.36 3.38
CA ALA A 204 -5.41 -8.80 3.20
C ALA A 204 -4.63 -9.17 1.93
N LEU A 205 -4.92 -8.49 0.82
CA LEU A 205 -4.18 -8.70 -0.43
C LEU A 205 -2.70 -8.29 -0.29
N ASP A 206 -2.39 -7.21 0.42
CA ASP A 206 -1.00 -6.81 0.66
C ASP A 206 -0.24 -7.77 1.57
N ALA A 207 -0.82 -8.13 2.71
CA ALA A 207 -0.16 -9.03 3.65
C ALA A 207 0.02 -10.44 3.09
N PHE A 208 -1.01 -11.00 2.42
CA PHE A 208 -1.00 -12.42 2.02
C PHE A 208 -0.56 -12.65 0.57
N VAL A 209 -1.02 -11.82 -0.39
CA VAL A 209 -0.73 -12.07 -1.81
C VAL A 209 0.59 -11.41 -2.20
N LEU A 210 0.70 -10.11 -1.96
CA LEU A 210 1.91 -9.36 -2.27
C LEU A 210 3.10 -9.90 -1.49
N ARG A 211 2.99 -9.95 -0.17
CA ARG A 211 4.16 -10.06 0.69
C ARG A 211 4.62 -11.49 0.94
N THR A 212 3.70 -12.44 1.16
CA THR A 212 4.08 -13.85 1.32
C THR A 212 4.32 -14.59 0.00
N LEU A 213 3.77 -14.11 -1.11
CA LEU A 213 3.85 -14.82 -2.40
C LEU A 213 4.63 -14.04 -3.46
N LEU A 214 4.16 -12.83 -3.81
CA LEU A 214 4.66 -12.08 -4.97
C LEU A 214 6.07 -11.50 -4.77
N VAL A 215 6.34 -10.91 -3.60
CA VAL A 215 7.64 -10.29 -3.28
C VAL A 215 8.76 -11.34 -3.25
N PRO A 216 8.64 -12.47 -2.53
CA PRO A 216 9.65 -13.54 -2.56
C PRO A 216 9.81 -14.17 -3.94
N ALA A 217 8.69 -14.41 -4.65
CA ALA A 217 8.73 -14.99 -5.99
C ALA A 217 9.50 -14.07 -6.97
N LEU A 218 9.23 -12.76 -6.97
CA LEU A 218 9.94 -11.84 -7.86
C LEU A 218 11.41 -11.66 -7.46
N MET A 219 11.70 -11.62 -6.16
CA MET A 219 13.09 -11.59 -5.66
C MET A 219 13.86 -12.85 -6.07
N HIS A 220 13.21 -14.01 -6.04
CA HIS A 220 13.80 -15.28 -6.47
C HIS A 220 13.99 -15.36 -7.99
N LEU A 221 13.02 -14.88 -8.77
CA LEU A 221 13.05 -14.87 -10.23
C LEU A 221 14.13 -13.93 -10.79
N LEU A 222 14.33 -12.77 -10.16
CA LEU A 222 15.28 -11.75 -10.60
C LEU A 222 16.72 -12.00 -10.13
N GLY A 223 16.94 -12.81 -9.08
CA GLY A 223 18.28 -13.16 -8.61
C GLY A 223 19.14 -11.92 -8.32
N GLY A 224 20.41 -11.94 -8.74
CA GLY A 224 21.37 -10.83 -8.54
C GLY A 224 21.02 -9.53 -9.29
N ALA A 225 20.14 -9.57 -10.30
CA ALA A 225 19.70 -8.37 -11.03
C ALA A 225 18.79 -7.45 -10.18
N ASN A 226 18.24 -7.99 -9.08
CA ASN A 226 17.45 -7.22 -8.12
C ASN A 226 18.25 -6.06 -7.47
N TRP A 227 19.57 -6.20 -7.46
CA TRP A 227 20.54 -5.28 -6.87
C TRP A 227 21.27 -4.42 -7.89
N TRP A 228 20.84 -4.47 -9.16
CA TRP A 228 21.55 -3.78 -10.21
C TRP A 228 21.35 -2.27 -10.12
N LEU A 229 22.44 -1.57 -9.81
CA LEU A 229 22.50 -0.10 -9.76
C LEU A 229 23.31 0.41 -10.96
N PRO A 230 22.75 1.32 -11.79
CA PRO A 230 23.52 1.99 -12.83
C PRO A 230 24.65 2.81 -12.20
N ARG A 231 25.90 2.59 -12.63
CA ARG A 231 27.13 3.21 -12.07
C ARG A 231 27.11 4.75 -12.00
N TRP A 232 26.28 5.41 -12.82
CA TRP A 232 26.10 6.87 -12.81
C TRP A 232 25.26 7.35 -11.62
N LEU A 233 24.31 6.54 -11.14
CA LEU A 233 23.42 6.89 -10.03
C LEU A 233 24.11 6.64 -8.68
N ASP A 234 24.95 5.61 -8.58
CA ASP A 234 25.80 5.38 -7.40
C ASP A 234 26.76 6.55 -7.14
N ARG A 235 27.26 7.15 -8.22
CA ARG A 235 28.20 8.28 -8.17
C ARG A 235 27.56 9.60 -7.73
N ARG A 236 26.22 9.72 -7.78
CA ARG A 236 25.47 10.93 -7.40
C ARG A 236 24.72 10.83 -6.07
N MET A 237 24.56 9.63 -5.49
CA MET A 237 23.82 9.49 -4.23
C MET A 237 24.72 9.70 -2.99
N PRO A 238 24.41 10.69 -2.12
CA PRO A 238 25.06 10.85 -0.82
C PRO A 238 24.88 9.59 0.05
N ARG A 239 25.84 9.29 0.92
CA ARG A 239 25.79 8.14 1.84
C ARG A 239 24.83 8.45 2.99
N LEU A 240 23.53 8.20 2.84
CA LEU A 240 22.62 8.11 3.97
C LEU A 240 22.60 6.66 4.48
N SER A 241 23.30 6.44 5.60
CA SER A 241 23.18 5.23 6.40
C SER A 241 21.85 5.31 7.14
N ILE A 242 20.92 4.39 6.87
CA ILE A 242 19.71 4.18 7.67
C ILE A 242 20.11 3.26 8.84
N GLU A 243 21.19 3.62 9.54
CA GLU A 243 21.57 3.03 10.82
C GLU A 243 22.63 3.93 11.47
N PRO A 244 22.45 4.35 12.75
CA PRO A 244 23.49 5.03 13.50
C PRO A 244 24.69 4.08 13.70
N PRO A 245 25.94 4.56 13.63
CA PRO A 245 27.15 3.75 13.80
C PRO A 245 27.30 3.05 15.17
N GLU A 246 26.35 3.21 16.09
CA GLU A 246 26.43 2.73 17.47
C GLU A 246 26.15 1.23 17.62
N CYS A 247 25.32 0.62 16.76
CA CYS A 247 24.98 -0.81 16.88
C CYS A 247 26.13 -1.74 16.44
N ARG A 248 26.98 -1.27 15.51
CA ARG A 248 28.19 -2.00 15.06
C ARG A 248 29.25 -2.05 16.16
N ALA A 249 29.40 -0.96 16.91
CA ALA A 249 30.29 -0.90 18.06
C ALA A 249 29.77 -1.75 19.25
N ALA A 250 28.46 -1.93 19.37
CA ALA A 250 27.87 -2.81 20.38
C ALA A 250 28.10 -4.29 20.06
N HIS A 251 27.88 -4.72 18.82
CA HIS A 251 28.17 -6.10 18.41
C HIS A 251 29.66 -6.45 18.45
N GLU A 252 30.56 -5.57 17.98
CA GLU A 252 32.01 -5.80 18.09
C GLU A 252 32.49 -5.88 19.55
N ARG A 253 31.89 -5.10 20.46
CA ARG A 253 32.20 -5.20 21.90
C ARG A 253 31.66 -6.48 22.52
N VAL A 254 30.47 -6.93 22.12
CA VAL A 254 29.89 -8.19 22.63
C VAL A 254 30.70 -9.39 22.14
N ASP A 255 31.09 -9.42 20.87
CA ASP A 255 31.94 -10.50 20.32
C ASP A 255 33.33 -10.50 20.94
N ALA A 256 33.92 -9.33 21.22
CA ALA A 256 35.18 -9.22 21.94
C ALA A 256 35.06 -9.73 23.39
N VAL A 257 33.99 -9.37 24.11
CA VAL A 257 33.75 -9.81 25.49
C VAL A 257 33.45 -11.30 25.55
N VAL A 258 32.69 -11.85 24.61
CA VAL A 258 32.42 -13.30 24.51
C VAL A 258 33.71 -14.07 24.22
N GLY A 259 34.55 -13.56 23.31
CA GLY A 259 35.85 -14.16 22.99
C GLY A 259 36.85 -14.12 24.15
N ASP A 260 36.81 -13.08 24.99
CA ASP A 260 37.65 -12.99 26.18
C ASP A 260 37.16 -13.93 27.30
N ILE A 261 35.84 -14.07 27.49
CA ILE A 261 35.26 -15.03 28.45
C ILE A 261 35.57 -16.48 28.06
N GLU A 262 35.53 -16.82 26.76
CA GLU A 262 35.90 -18.15 26.27
C GLU A 262 37.38 -18.46 26.51
N LYS A 263 38.28 -17.48 26.34
CA LYS A 263 39.71 -17.65 26.64
C LYS A 263 40.00 -17.81 28.12
N GLU A 264 39.35 -17.04 28.99
CA GLU A 264 39.50 -17.20 30.45
C GLU A 264 39.01 -18.59 30.88
N ARG A 265 37.91 -19.08 30.32
CA ARG A 265 37.38 -20.42 30.65
C ARG A 265 38.32 -21.54 30.19
N ASP A 266 38.94 -21.41 29.01
CA ASP A 266 39.94 -22.39 28.52
C ASP A 266 41.26 -22.36 29.29
N GLN A 267 41.60 -21.21 29.88
CA GLN A 267 42.79 -21.04 30.70
C GLN A 267 42.59 -21.63 32.11
N ASP A 268 41.41 -21.41 32.71
CA ASP A 268 41.05 -21.94 34.03
C ASP A 268 40.92 -23.49 34.01
N VAL A 269 40.45 -24.07 32.91
CA VAL A 269 40.40 -25.54 32.71
C VAL A 269 41.80 -26.16 32.58
N ARG A 270 42.80 -25.41 32.08
CA ARG A 270 44.18 -25.88 31.95
C ARG A 270 44.93 -25.87 33.29
N ASP A 271 44.64 -24.93 34.19
CA ASP A 271 45.30 -24.83 35.49
C ASP A 271 44.81 -25.87 36.52
N ILE A 272 43.67 -26.51 36.30
CA ILE A 272 43.13 -27.58 37.17
C ILE A 272 43.72 -28.96 36.82
N ALA A 273 44.36 -29.12 35.65
CA ALA A 273 44.90 -30.39 35.16
C ALA A 273 46.40 -30.61 35.46
N GLY A 274 47.01 -29.77 36.31
CA GLY A 274 48.43 -29.82 36.72
C GLY A 274 48.65 -30.36 38.13
#